data_AF-A0AAD8EP61-F1
#
_entry.id   AF-A0AAD8EP61-F1
#
_cell.length_a   1.000
_cell.length_b   1.000
_cell.length_c   1.000
_cell.angle_alpha   90.00
_cell.angle_beta   90.00
_cell.angle_gamma   90.00
#
_symmetry.space_group_name_H-M   'P 1'
#
loop_
_entity.id
_entity.type
_entity.pdbx_description
1 polymer ?
#
loop_
_entity_poly.entity_id
_entity_poly.type
_entity_poly.pdbx_seq_one_letter_code
_entity_poly.pdbx_strand_id
1 'polypeptide(L)'
;METTLKLLKVSRTEKISTDHKDKFEQFLGEILEIPVRNGLTKYLTSLISKYEELLTESLSEEISDNEEPVAKKLPLFIVQGLAYFSMHIPSIETSSEVLQRIKMFAQNTELPNINHVKAVLSMVFTLEIRCKGISQLYKQFAMQLCDLIGIIEDGEKIDNYIQYSILKVGYENTVLAVLCDAVKKMLEHVDWFLLRLKGEHVAMQNSFSDKLQTHREFLKSKEQDVVCEFEKCIIELSKKTKSNLTNCMKMSTYRDFRIKSKLVEAALVQDQGVSDDVEEENEEPEEIEEEDSIGKEPPKKKARRDS
;
A
#
# COMPACT_ATOMS: atom_id res chain seq x y z
N MET A 1 40.96 20.90 -19.27
CA MET A 1 41.09 21.87 -18.14
C MET A 1 39.76 22.51 -17.77
N GLU A 2 38.98 23.04 -18.74
CA GLU A 2 37.65 23.58 -18.41
C GLU A 2 36.66 22.49 -17.98
N THR A 3 36.58 21.37 -18.71
CA THR A 3 35.73 20.20 -18.38
C THR A 3 36.01 19.66 -16.97
N THR A 4 37.28 19.57 -16.58
CA THR A 4 37.72 19.21 -15.22
C THR A 4 37.32 20.24 -14.17
N LEU A 5 37.22 21.54 -14.52
CA LEU A 5 36.70 22.58 -13.63
C LEU A 5 35.16 22.53 -13.53
N LYS A 6 34.44 22.26 -14.63
CA LYS A 6 32.99 21.98 -14.63
C LYS A 6 32.70 20.81 -13.67
N LEU A 7 33.43 19.69 -13.82
CA LEU A 7 33.29 18.48 -12.98
C LEU A 7 33.61 18.72 -11.49
N LEU A 8 34.74 19.39 -11.18
CA LEU A 8 35.15 19.64 -9.80
C LEU A 8 34.19 20.59 -9.06
N LYS A 9 33.52 21.52 -9.79
CA LYS A 9 32.40 22.30 -9.26
C LYS A 9 31.20 21.42 -8.91
N VAL A 10 30.75 20.55 -9.84
CA VAL A 10 29.61 19.63 -9.66
C VAL A 10 29.81 18.74 -8.43
N SER A 11 30.91 17.98 -8.35
CA SER A 11 31.13 17.07 -7.22
C SER A 11 31.32 17.79 -5.88
N ARG A 12 31.74 19.07 -5.90
CA ARG A 12 31.83 19.90 -4.70
C ARG A 12 30.47 20.38 -4.21
N THR A 13 29.54 20.73 -5.10
CA THR A 13 28.17 21.12 -4.70
C THR A 13 27.36 19.92 -4.19
N GLU A 14 27.50 18.75 -4.80
CA GLU A 14 26.93 17.49 -4.30
C GLU A 14 27.44 17.15 -2.88
N LYS A 15 28.77 17.20 -2.69
CA LYS A 15 29.39 16.87 -1.40
C LYS A 15 29.01 17.85 -0.28
N ILE A 16 28.93 19.14 -0.57
CA ILE A 16 28.52 20.13 0.45
C ILE A 16 27.05 19.97 0.83
N SER A 17 26.18 19.52 -0.09
CA SER A 17 24.78 19.22 0.22
C SER A 17 24.62 17.97 1.11
N THR A 18 25.46 16.96 0.91
CA THR A 18 25.44 15.72 1.71
C THR A 18 26.06 15.91 3.10
N ASP A 19 27.23 16.55 3.17
CA ASP A 19 28.00 16.72 4.42
C ASP A 19 27.49 17.88 5.31
N HIS A 20 26.88 18.93 4.75
CA HIS A 20 26.60 20.20 5.45
C HIS A 20 25.17 20.76 5.21
N LYS A 21 24.15 19.90 5.33
CA LYS A 21 22.72 20.24 5.14
C LYS A 21 22.29 21.54 5.81
N ASP A 22 22.67 21.76 7.07
CA ASP A 22 22.27 22.93 7.88
C ASP A 22 22.81 24.28 7.34
N LYS A 23 23.82 24.24 6.46
CA LYS A 23 24.43 25.41 5.80
C LYS A 23 24.17 25.44 4.31
N PHE A 24 23.47 24.44 3.76
CA PHE A 24 23.31 24.28 2.32
C PHE A 24 22.50 25.41 1.68
N GLU A 25 21.46 25.92 2.36
CA GLU A 25 20.70 27.10 1.89
C GLU A 25 21.56 28.38 1.83
N GLN A 26 22.45 28.57 2.81
CA GLN A 26 23.35 29.73 2.85
C GLN A 26 24.39 29.64 1.72
N PHE A 27 24.96 28.45 1.52
CA PHE A 27 25.91 28.15 0.45
C PHE A 27 25.30 28.29 -0.96
N LEU A 28 24.04 27.88 -1.17
CA LEU A 28 23.32 28.16 -2.43
C LEU A 28 22.99 29.65 -2.59
N GLY A 29 22.73 30.36 -1.50
CA GLY A 29 22.62 31.84 -1.48
C GLY A 29 23.87 32.53 -2.01
N GLU A 30 25.05 32.11 -1.53
CA GLU A 30 26.35 32.66 -1.95
C GLU A 30 26.71 32.26 -3.40
N ILE A 31 26.44 31.02 -3.83
CA ILE A 31 26.81 30.56 -5.18
C ILE A 31 25.91 31.09 -6.29
N LEU A 32 24.61 31.30 -6.02
CA LEU A 32 23.64 31.70 -7.04
C LEU A 32 23.33 33.20 -7.04
N GLU A 33 23.95 33.99 -6.15
CA GLU A 33 23.69 35.43 -5.92
C GLU A 33 22.22 35.77 -5.59
N ILE A 34 21.38 34.76 -5.32
CA ILE A 34 19.95 34.90 -5.03
C ILE A 34 19.77 35.24 -3.53
N PRO A 35 19.01 36.30 -3.16
CA PRO A 35 18.90 36.74 -1.77
C PRO A 35 18.10 35.78 -0.88
N VAL A 36 18.60 35.55 0.35
CA VAL A 36 18.18 34.52 1.34
C VAL A 36 16.67 34.39 1.56
N ARG A 37 15.90 35.47 1.36
CA ARG A 37 14.43 35.48 1.47
C ARG A 37 13.69 34.65 0.40
N ASN A 38 14.37 34.14 -0.62
CA ASN A 38 13.74 33.42 -1.73
C ASN A 38 13.44 31.93 -1.45
N GLY A 39 14.07 31.33 -0.42
CA GLY A 39 13.79 29.97 0.07
C GLY A 39 14.34 28.83 -0.80
N LEU A 40 14.57 27.67 -0.18
CA LEU A 40 15.22 26.49 -0.77
C LEU A 40 14.66 26.07 -2.14
N THR A 41 13.35 26.13 -2.33
CA THR A 41 12.69 25.80 -3.60
C THR A 41 13.27 26.61 -4.77
N LYS A 42 13.41 27.94 -4.64
CA LYS A 42 13.93 28.77 -5.74
C LYS A 42 15.43 28.54 -5.99
N TYR A 43 16.20 28.29 -4.94
CA TYR A 43 17.61 27.92 -5.05
C TYR A 43 17.80 26.63 -5.84
N LEU A 44 17.03 25.59 -5.50
CA LEU A 44 17.08 24.31 -6.19
C LEU A 44 16.61 24.43 -7.64
N THR A 45 15.50 25.12 -7.93
CA THR A 45 15.05 25.32 -9.32
C THR A 45 16.08 26.07 -10.16
N SER A 46 16.76 27.07 -9.61
CA SER A 46 17.82 27.81 -10.31
C SER A 46 19.06 26.92 -10.55
N LEU A 47 19.48 26.15 -9.54
CA LEU A 47 20.59 25.21 -9.64
C LEU A 47 20.32 24.11 -10.69
N ILE A 48 19.12 23.51 -10.65
CA ILE A 48 18.66 22.50 -11.60
C ILE A 48 18.64 23.07 -13.02
N SER A 49 18.16 24.31 -13.22
CA SER A 49 18.17 24.94 -14.54
C SER A 49 19.60 25.13 -15.08
N LYS A 50 20.56 25.56 -14.22
CA LYS A 50 21.97 25.64 -14.62
C LYS A 50 22.60 24.27 -14.88
N TYR A 51 22.14 23.20 -14.22
CA TYR A 51 22.55 21.83 -14.52
C TYR A 51 21.91 21.29 -15.81
N GLU A 52 20.66 21.65 -16.15
CA GLU A 52 20.01 21.33 -17.44
C GLU A 52 20.74 22.01 -18.61
N GLU A 53 21.15 23.27 -18.44
CA GLU A 53 22.04 23.99 -19.37
C GLU A 53 23.38 23.26 -19.54
N LEU A 54 24.09 22.96 -18.43
CA LEU A 54 25.38 22.26 -18.45
C LEU A 54 25.27 20.85 -19.06
N LEU A 55 24.15 20.14 -18.85
CA LEU A 55 23.89 18.84 -19.49
C LEU A 55 23.81 19.00 -21.00
N THR A 56 23.05 20.00 -21.47
CA THR A 56 22.86 20.29 -22.90
C THR A 56 24.17 20.75 -23.55
N GLU A 57 24.96 21.59 -22.89
CA GLU A 57 26.34 21.92 -23.29
C GLU A 57 27.17 20.62 -23.46
N SER A 58 27.25 19.80 -22.41
CA SER A 58 28.09 18.58 -22.36
C SER A 58 27.68 17.44 -23.30
N LEU A 59 26.55 17.59 -24.01
CA LEU A 59 26.04 16.66 -25.03
C LEU A 59 26.10 17.24 -26.45
N SER A 60 26.40 18.54 -26.59
CA SER A 60 26.62 19.24 -27.86
C SER A 60 28.10 19.52 -28.16
N GLU A 61 28.96 19.48 -27.13
CA GLU A 61 30.41 19.36 -27.29
C GLU A 61 30.76 18.01 -27.98
N GLU A 62 31.27 18.04 -29.22
CA GLU A 62 31.65 16.81 -29.96
C GLU A 62 32.85 16.10 -29.29
N ILE A 63 32.54 15.04 -28.53
CA ILE A 63 33.53 14.21 -27.82
C ILE A 63 34.46 13.51 -28.84
N SER A 64 35.62 14.10 -29.07
CA SER A 64 36.71 13.46 -29.81
C SER A 64 37.17 12.17 -29.10
N ASP A 65 37.59 11.15 -29.84
CA ASP A 65 38.05 9.90 -29.23
C ASP A 65 39.24 10.10 -28.27
N ASN A 66 40.08 11.11 -28.56
CA ASN A 66 41.21 11.54 -27.73
C ASN A 66 40.81 12.26 -26.42
N GLU A 67 39.54 12.51 -26.14
CA GLU A 67 39.13 13.18 -24.91
C GLU A 67 39.39 12.34 -23.64
N GLU A 68 39.79 13.04 -22.58
CA GLU A 68 40.09 12.48 -21.27
C GLU A 68 38.90 11.65 -20.73
N PRO A 69 39.11 10.45 -20.14
CA PRO A 69 38.03 9.58 -19.64
C PRO A 69 37.22 10.20 -18.47
N VAL A 70 37.59 11.39 -18.03
CA VAL A 70 36.84 12.24 -17.09
C VAL A 70 35.74 13.04 -17.84
N ALA A 71 36.02 13.57 -19.04
CA ALA A 71 35.04 14.27 -19.87
C ALA A 71 33.88 13.34 -20.24
N LYS A 72 34.20 12.11 -20.67
CA LYS A 72 33.25 11.03 -21.00
C LYS A 72 32.38 10.56 -19.79
N LYS A 73 32.60 11.11 -18.58
CA LYS A 73 31.77 10.90 -17.38
C LYS A 73 31.01 12.14 -16.91
N LEU A 74 31.31 13.34 -17.43
CA LEU A 74 30.69 14.59 -16.97
C LEU A 74 29.14 14.58 -17.10
N PRO A 75 28.53 14.13 -18.22
CA PRO A 75 27.07 14.08 -18.31
C PRO A 75 26.43 13.16 -17.25
N LEU A 76 27.08 12.06 -16.89
CA LEU A 76 26.59 11.14 -15.85
C LEU A 76 26.57 11.79 -14.47
N PHE A 77 27.61 12.55 -14.10
CA PHE A 77 27.63 13.32 -12.85
C PHE A 77 26.61 14.46 -12.85
N ILE A 78 26.41 15.15 -13.97
CA ILE A 78 25.39 16.19 -14.08
C ILE A 78 23.98 15.59 -13.87
N VAL A 79 23.69 14.42 -14.45
CA VAL A 79 22.40 13.71 -14.25
C VAL A 79 22.24 13.20 -12.81
N GLN A 80 23.32 12.77 -12.15
CA GLN A 80 23.28 12.38 -10.73
C GLN A 80 22.97 13.59 -9.82
N GLY A 81 23.63 14.72 -10.04
CA GLY A 81 23.35 15.96 -9.34
C GLY A 81 21.93 16.47 -9.58
N LEU A 82 21.44 16.45 -10.82
CA LEU A 82 20.04 16.75 -11.16
C LEU A 82 19.08 15.89 -10.34
N ALA A 83 19.23 14.56 -10.39
CA ALA A 83 18.36 13.63 -9.69
C ALA A 83 18.34 13.89 -8.17
N TYR A 84 19.51 14.16 -7.59
CA TYR A 84 19.65 14.50 -6.18
C TYR A 84 18.95 15.84 -5.83
N PHE A 85 19.25 16.93 -6.55
CA PHE A 85 18.64 18.24 -6.25
C PHE A 85 17.13 18.26 -6.50
N SER A 86 16.64 17.60 -7.55
CA SER A 86 15.20 17.43 -7.79
C SER A 86 14.51 16.63 -6.68
N MET A 87 15.18 15.63 -6.09
CA MET A 87 14.66 14.90 -4.93
C MET A 87 14.73 15.69 -3.61
N HIS A 88 15.40 16.85 -3.59
CA HIS A 88 15.43 17.76 -2.45
C HIS A 88 14.46 18.95 -2.54
N ILE A 89 13.73 19.14 -3.64
CA ILE A 89 12.73 20.21 -3.79
C ILE A 89 11.56 20.01 -2.80
N PRO A 90 11.27 20.95 -1.87
CA PRO A 90 10.16 20.77 -0.92
C PRO A 90 8.76 20.85 -1.55
N SER A 91 8.60 21.59 -2.66
CA SER A 91 7.34 21.73 -3.39
C SER A 91 7.11 20.58 -4.36
N ILE A 92 5.94 19.93 -4.27
CA ILE A 92 5.49 18.91 -5.22
C ILE A 92 5.16 19.55 -6.58
N GLU A 93 4.58 20.75 -6.59
CA GLU A 93 4.25 21.49 -7.82
C GLU A 93 5.51 21.79 -8.62
N THR A 94 6.53 22.35 -7.98
CA THR A 94 7.84 22.63 -8.60
C THR A 94 8.62 21.35 -8.94
N SER A 95 8.43 20.26 -8.20
CA SER A 95 8.94 18.94 -8.59
C SER A 95 8.30 18.46 -9.90
N SER A 96 7.01 18.74 -10.11
CA SER A 96 6.27 18.40 -11.34
C SER A 96 6.69 19.27 -12.53
N GLU A 97 6.96 20.56 -12.32
CA GLU A 97 7.53 21.46 -13.34
C GLU A 97 8.88 20.93 -13.85
N VAL A 98 9.81 20.60 -12.93
CA VAL A 98 11.12 20.04 -13.26
C VAL A 98 11.00 18.68 -13.96
N LEU A 99 10.13 17.80 -13.45
CA LEU A 99 9.81 16.52 -14.10
C LEU A 99 9.31 16.72 -15.54
N GLN A 100 8.47 17.73 -15.79
CA GLN A 100 8.00 18.04 -17.14
C GLN A 100 9.13 18.55 -18.05
N ARG A 101 10.05 19.39 -17.56
CA ARG A 101 11.24 19.79 -18.34
C ARG A 101 12.11 18.59 -18.72
N ILE A 102 12.37 17.69 -17.78
CA ILE A 102 13.17 16.48 -18.02
C ILE A 102 12.43 15.52 -18.98
N LYS A 103 11.10 15.41 -18.93
CA LYS A 103 10.31 14.68 -19.94
C LYS A 103 10.45 15.29 -21.34
N MET A 104 10.33 16.61 -21.47
CA MET A 104 10.55 17.29 -22.76
C MET A 104 11.98 17.08 -23.27
N PHE A 105 12.99 17.09 -22.40
CA PHE A 105 14.37 16.74 -22.76
C PHE A 105 14.47 15.30 -23.29
N ALA A 106 13.92 14.31 -22.57
CA ALA A 106 13.94 12.90 -22.98
C ALA A 106 13.10 12.61 -24.25
N GLN A 107 12.14 13.46 -24.59
CA GLN A 107 11.38 13.38 -25.85
C GLN A 107 12.19 13.90 -27.04
N ASN A 108 12.87 15.04 -26.88
CA ASN A 108 13.51 15.79 -27.98
C ASN A 108 15.02 15.55 -28.13
N THR A 109 15.67 14.82 -27.22
CA THR A 109 17.11 14.55 -27.29
C THR A 109 17.43 13.08 -27.54
N GLU A 110 18.42 12.85 -28.40
CA GLU A 110 19.00 11.55 -28.68
C GLU A 110 20.33 11.42 -27.93
N LEU A 111 20.51 10.36 -27.13
CA LEU A 111 21.74 10.18 -26.36
C LEU A 111 22.65 9.09 -26.98
N PRO A 112 23.94 9.39 -27.26
CA PRO A 112 24.86 8.44 -27.91
C PRO A 112 25.43 7.37 -26.97
N ASN A 113 25.09 7.38 -25.68
CA ASN A 113 25.61 6.44 -24.68
C ASN A 113 24.47 5.86 -23.84
N ILE A 114 24.33 4.53 -23.88
CA ILE A 114 23.32 3.76 -23.13
C ILE A 114 23.35 4.02 -21.61
N ASN A 115 24.50 4.40 -21.04
CA ASN A 115 24.63 4.75 -19.63
C ASN A 115 23.97 6.11 -19.31
N HIS A 116 24.00 7.05 -20.25
CA HIS A 116 23.31 8.35 -20.10
C HIS A 116 21.79 8.15 -20.24
N VAL A 117 21.34 7.31 -21.19
CA VAL A 117 19.94 6.85 -21.30
C VAL A 117 19.45 6.25 -19.99
N LYS A 118 20.19 5.27 -19.44
CA LYS A 118 19.87 4.63 -18.16
C LYS A 118 19.76 5.66 -17.02
N ALA A 119 20.70 6.59 -16.91
CA ALA A 119 20.71 7.58 -15.85
C ALA A 119 19.52 8.56 -15.95
N VAL A 120 19.25 9.11 -17.14
CA VAL A 120 18.15 10.06 -17.35
C VAL A 120 16.80 9.40 -17.12
N LEU A 121 16.58 8.18 -17.63
CA LEU A 121 15.32 7.47 -17.39
C LEU A 121 15.13 7.04 -15.93
N SER A 122 16.21 6.64 -15.24
CA SER A 122 16.15 6.35 -13.80
C SER A 122 15.74 7.59 -12.99
N MET A 123 16.25 8.78 -13.37
CA MET A 123 15.86 10.06 -12.78
C MET A 123 14.39 10.39 -13.08
N VAL A 124 13.96 10.27 -14.34
CA VAL A 124 12.58 10.52 -14.78
C VAL A 124 11.57 9.66 -14.00
N PHE A 125 11.78 8.35 -13.91
CA PHE A 125 10.86 7.47 -13.19
C PHE A 125 10.89 7.70 -11.67
N THR A 126 12.06 7.99 -11.08
CA THR A 126 12.16 8.33 -9.65
C THR A 126 11.38 9.60 -9.31
N LEU A 127 11.43 10.61 -10.18
CA LEU A 127 10.66 11.85 -10.03
C LEU A 127 9.17 11.66 -10.34
N GLU A 128 8.81 10.77 -11.27
CA GLU A 128 7.40 10.40 -11.51
C GLU A 128 6.74 9.80 -10.26
N ILE A 129 7.43 8.88 -9.56
CA ILE A 129 6.96 8.31 -8.28
C ILE A 129 6.79 9.43 -7.23
N ARG A 130 7.77 10.33 -7.09
CA ARG A 130 7.68 11.50 -6.20
C ARG A 130 6.47 12.38 -6.49
N CYS A 131 6.19 12.62 -7.78
CA CYS A 131 5.09 13.46 -8.25
C CYS A 131 3.73 12.72 -8.31
N LYS A 132 3.57 11.66 -7.50
CA LYS A 132 2.35 10.84 -7.33
C LYS A 132 1.95 9.97 -8.54
N GLY A 133 2.79 9.85 -9.57
CA GLY A 133 2.63 8.86 -10.64
C GLY A 133 1.36 8.96 -11.48
N ILE A 134 0.71 10.13 -11.54
CA ILE A 134 -0.60 10.31 -12.20
C ILE A 134 -0.47 10.22 -13.75
N SER A 135 0.73 10.42 -14.32
CA SER A 135 0.89 10.39 -15.76
C SER A 135 1.05 8.96 -16.29
N GLN A 136 0.53 8.70 -17.50
CA GLN A 136 0.59 7.39 -18.15
C GLN A 136 2.02 6.99 -18.61
N LEU A 137 3.07 7.64 -18.11
CA LEU A 137 4.45 7.54 -18.55
C LEU A 137 4.94 6.08 -18.70
N TYR A 138 4.66 5.23 -17.72
CA TYR A 138 5.01 3.81 -17.74
C TYR A 138 4.35 3.06 -18.90
N LYS A 139 3.07 3.37 -19.19
CA LYS A 139 2.35 2.84 -20.35
C LYS A 139 2.94 3.37 -21.66
N GLN A 140 3.30 4.65 -21.73
CA GLN A 140 3.90 5.26 -22.92
C GLN A 140 5.25 4.59 -23.27
N PHE A 141 6.12 4.39 -22.29
CA PHE A 141 7.37 3.66 -22.48
C PHE A 141 7.16 2.17 -22.78
N ALA A 142 6.18 1.50 -22.16
CA ALA A 142 5.86 0.11 -22.48
C ALA A 142 5.36 -0.04 -23.93
N MET A 143 4.49 0.86 -24.41
CA MET A 143 3.99 0.85 -25.79
C MET A 143 5.13 1.07 -26.80
N GLN A 144 6.00 2.07 -26.59
CA GLN A 144 7.17 2.27 -27.46
C GLN A 144 8.17 1.11 -27.41
N LEU A 145 8.34 0.45 -26.26
CA LEU A 145 9.20 -0.73 -26.15
C LEU A 145 8.63 -1.93 -26.94
N CYS A 146 7.31 -2.19 -26.85
CA CYS A 146 6.69 -3.27 -27.62
C CYS A 146 6.71 -3.01 -29.14
N ASP A 147 6.60 -1.75 -29.57
CA ASP A 147 6.74 -1.36 -30.99
C ASP A 147 8.18 -1.55 -31.52
N LEU A 148 9.20 -1.36 -30.67
CA LEU A 148 10.61 -1.56 -31.03
C LEU A 148 11.11 -3.02 -30.91
N ILE A 149 10.66 -3.75 -29.89
CA ILE A 149 11.04 -5.15 -29.65
C ILE A 149 10.23 -6.09 -30.57
N GLY A 150 9.03 -5.66 -30.98
CA GLY A 150 8.03 -6.49 -31.61
C GLY A 150 7.11 -7.17 -30.59
N ILE A 151 5.91 -7.53 -31.05
CA ILE A 151 4.93 -8.34 -30.32
C ILE A 151 4.92 -9.78 -30.85
N ILE A 152 4.38 -10.71 -30.05
CA ILE A 152 4.27 -12.12 -30.40
C ILE A 152 3.09 -12.38 -31.36
N GLU A 153 2.10 -11.49 -31.38
CA GLU A 153 0.91 -11.60 -32.24
C GLU A 153 1.12 -10.85 -33.56
N ASP A 154 1.34 -11.59 -34.65
CA ASP A 154 1.58 -11.07 -36.00
C ASP A 154 0.37 -10.27 -36.54
N GLY A 155 0.28 -8.98 -36.23
CA GLY A 155 -0.64 -8.06 -36.92
C GLY A 155 -1.01 -6.76 -36.22
N GLU A 156 -0.96 -6.68 -34.88
CA GLU A 156 -1.34 -5.44 -34.19
C GLU A 156 -0.23 -4.38 -34.30
N LYS A 157 -0.61 -3.16 -34.70
CA LYS A 157 0.25 -1.98 -34.60
C LYS A 157 -0.07 -1.22 -33.33
N ILE A 158 0.96 -0.89 -32.56
CA ILE A 158 0.80 -0.15 -31.30
C ILE A 158 0.75 1.35 -31.62
N ASP A 159 -0.37 1.78 -32.19
CA ASP A 159 -0.62 3.20 -32.46
C ASP A 159 -1.00 3.97 -31.18
N ASN A 160 -0.81 5.30 -31.19
CA ASN A 160 -1.19 6.25 -30.12
C ASN A 160 -0.31 6.22 -28.84
N TYR A 161 1.02 6.09 -28.98
CA TYR A 161 1.97 6.40 -27.91
C TYR A 161 2.76 7.71 -28.17
N ILE A 162 3.28 8.32 -27.10
CA ILE A 162 4.21 9.46 -27.16
C ILE A 162 5.62 8.91 -27.40
N GLN A 163 6.19 9.17 -28.57
CA GLN A 163 7.55 8.74 -28.91
C GLN A 163 8.61 9.55 -28.14
N TYR A 164 9.57 8.87 -27.52
CA TYR A 164 10.74 9.46 -26.88
C TYR A 164 12.01 9.15 -27.69
N SER A 165 12.70 10.18 -28.18
CA SER A 165 13.93 10.05 -28.99
C SER A 165 15.12 9.45 -28.21
N ILE A 166 15.05 9.43 -26.88
CA ILE A 166 16.03 8.77 -26.01
C ILE A 166 16.02 7.23 -26.12
N LEU A 167 14.91 6.65 -26.58
CA LEU A 167 14.71 5.21 -26.72
C LEU A 167 14.90 4.82 -28.20
N LYS A 168 16.06 4.22 -28.47
CA LYS A 168 16.52 3.77 -29.80
C LYS A 168 16.66 2.26 -29.89
N VAL A 169 16.69 1.76 -31.12
CA VAL A 169 17.10 0.38 -31.43
C VAL A 169 18.50 0.11 -30.86
N GLY A 170 18.67 -1.03 -30.18
CA GLY A 170 19.86 -1.44 -29.44
C GLY A 170 19.89 -1.02 -27.96
N TYR A 171 18.96 -0.18 -27.48
CA TYR A 171 18.87 0.23 -26.06
C TYR A 171 17.67 -0.38 -25.32
N GLU A 172 16.78 -1.09 -26.01
CA GLU A 172 15.48 -1.58 -25.55
C GLU A 172 15.62 -2.38 -24.26
N ASN A 173 16.55 -3.35 -24.22
CA ASN A 173 16.81 -4.20 -23.06
C ASN A 173 17.22 -3.41 -21.80
N THR A 174 17.95 -2.31 -21.96
CA THR A 174 18.35 -1.45 -20.82
C THR A 174 17.19 -0.55 -20.38
N VAL A 175 16.41 -0.03 -21.32
CA VAL A 175 15.23 0.80 -21.02
C VAL A 175 14.13 -0.03 -20.36
N LEU A 176 13.90 -1.27 -20.84
CA LEU A 176 13.00 -2.25 -20.24
C LEU A 176 13.44 -2.59 -18.80
N ALA A 177 14.72 -2.88 -18.56
CA ALA A 177 15.21 -3.16 -17.21
C ALA A 177 14.98 -1.97 -16.25
N VAL A 178 15.24 -0.74 -16.70
CA VAL A 178 15.00 0.49 -15.90
C VAL A 178 13.52 0.75 -15.66
N LEU A 179 12.66 0.41 -16.63
CA LEU A 179 11.20 0.47 -16.49
C LEU A 179 10.69 -0.57 -15.47
N CYS A 180 11.16 -1.82 -15.55
CA CYS A 180 10.83 -2.88 -14.59
C CYS A 180 11.31 -2.54 -13.17
N ASP A 181 12.52 -2.01 -13.00
CA ASP A 181 13.03 -1.53 -11.71
C ASP A 181 12.16 -0.41 -11.09
N ALA A 182 11.56 0.44 -11.92
CA ALA A 182 10.67 1.51 -11.48
C ALA A 182 9.26 1.00 -11.13
N VAL A 183 8.68 0.14 -11.96
CA VAL A 183 7.38 -0.51 -11.70
C VAL A 183 7.46 -1.36 -10.43
N LYS A 184 8.57 -2.10 -10.22
CA LYS A 184 8.79 -2.87 -9.00
C LYS A 184 8.74 -1.99 -7.74
N LYS A 185 9.44 -0.85 -7.73
CA LYS A 185 9.40 0.11 -6.61
C LYS A 185 7.99 0.68 -6.37
N MET A 186 7.21 0.88 -7.43
CA MET A 186 5.81 1.28 -7.30
C MET A 186 4.97 0.19 -6.61
N LEU A 187 5.17 -1.09 -6.97
CA LEU A 187 4.51 -2.21 -6.30
C LEU A 187 4.94 -2.35 -4.84
N GLU A 188 6.23 -2.18 -4.51
CA GLU A 188 6.74 -2.16 -3.13
C GLU A 188 6.06 -1.06 -2.27
N HIS A 189 5.70 0.09 -2.87
CA HIS A 189 4.90 1.12 -2.19
C HIS A 189 3.42 0.73 -2.02
N VAL A 190 2.83 0.00 -2.98
CA VAL A 190 1.46 -0.53 -2.86
C VAL A 190 1.38 -1.62 -1.79
N ASP A 191 2.33 -2.54 -1.75
CA ASP A 191 2.42 -3.60 -0.73
C ASP A 191 2.54 -3.01 0.69
N TRP A 192 3.37 -1.98 0.88
CA TRP A 192 3.46 -1.25 2.14
C TRP A 192 2.13 -0.60 2.54
N PHE A 193 1.42 0.00 1.58
CA PHE A 193 0.12 0.63 1.83
C PHE A 193 -0.98 -0.40 2.16
N LEU A 194 -1.01 -1.53 1.45
CA LEU A 194 -1.91 -2.65 1.74
C LEU A 194 -1.63 -3.27 3.11
N LEU A 195 -0.36 -3.46 3.48
CA LEU A 195 0.04 -3.94 4.80
C LEU A 195 -0.40 -2.98 5.90
N ARG A 196 -0.24 -1.66 5.69
CA ARG A 196 -0.72 -0.63 6.60
C ARG A 196 -2.25 -0.68 6.77
N LEU A 197 -3.00 -0.71 5.67
CA LEU A 197 -4.47 -0.77 5.71
C LEU A 197 -4.98 -2.03 6.41
N LYS A 198 -4.35 -3.19 6.17
CA LYS A 198 -4.66 -4.44 6.89
C LYS A 198 -4.42 -4.30 8.39
N GLY A 199 -3.32 -3.65 8.79
CA GLY A 199 -3.04 -3.35 10.20
C GLY A 199 -4.06 -2.41 10.85
N GLU A 200 -4.45 -1.34 10.15
CA GLU A 200 -5.49 -0.41 10.62
C GLU A 200 -6.87 -1.10 10.73
N HIS A 201 -7.24 -1.95 9.77
CA HIS A 201 -8.47 -2.74 9.81
C HIS A 201 -8.53 -3.70 11.01
N VAL A 202 -7.47 -4.47 11.26
CA VAL A 202 -7.38 -5.38 12.43
C VAL A 202 -7.45 -4.59 13.74
N ALA A 203 -6.83 -3.42 13.84
CA ALA A 203 -6.95 -2.55 15.01
C ALA A 203 -8.40 -2.05 15.22
N MET A 204 -9.12 -1.71 14.16
CA MET A 204 -10.53 -1.33 14.23
C MET A 204 -11.41 -2.48 14.71
N GLN A 205 -11.25 -3.69 14.15
CA GLN A 205 -12.00 -4.89 14.55
C GLN A 205 -11.79 -5.23 16.03
N ASN A 206 -10.55 -5.23 16.52
CA ASN A 206 -10.25 -5.47 17.93
C ASN A 206 -10.91 -4.41 18.84
N SER A 207 -10.89 -3.13 18.44
CA SER A 207 -11.54 -2.04 19.19
C SER A 207 -13.07 -2.14 19.28
N PHE A 208 -13.70 -2.96 18.43
CA PHE A 208 -15.12 -3.28 18.49
C PHE A 208 -15.37 -4.48 19.44
N SER A 209 -14.50 -5.49 19.38
CA SER A 209 -14.51 -6.64 20.30
C SER A 209 -14.37 -6.22 21.78
N ASP A 210 -13.41 -5.33 22.09
CA ASP A 210 -13.20 -4.82 23.45
C ASP A 210 -14.43 -4.10 24.02
N LYS A 211 -15.16 -3.35 23.17
CA LYS A 211 -16.40 -2.67 23.57
C LYS A 211 -17.53 -3.66 23.85
N LEU A 212 -17.66 -4.71 23.04
CA LEU A 212 -18.62 -5.80 23.27
C LEU A 212 -18.31 -6.57 24.56
N GLN A 213 -17.04 -6.88 24.83
CA GLN A 213 -16.64 -7.58 26.05
C GLN A 213 -16.86 -6.70 27.29
N THR A 214 -16.50 -5.41 27.24
CA THR A 214 -16.79 -4.44 28.32
C THR A 214 -18.29 -4.36 28.60
N HIS A 215 -19.12 -4.33 27.56
CA HIS A 215 -20.58 -4.31 27.71
C HIS A 215 -21.14 -5.61 28.31
N ARG A 216 -20.61 -6.78 27.91
CA ARG A 216 -20.94 -8.09 28.48
C ARG A 216 -20.61 -8.16 29.97
N GLU A 217 -19.45 -7.63 30.38
CA GLU A 217 -19.03 -7.61 31.79
C GLU A 217 -19.90 -6.65 32.63
N PHE A 218 -20.26 -5.48 32.09
CA PHE A 218 -21.23 -4.57 32.72
C PHE A 218 -22.60 -5.23 32.92
N LEU A 219 -23.14 -5.91 31.90
CA LEU A 219 -24.41 -6.63 32.00
C LEU A 219 -24.35 -7.75 33.05
N LYS A 220 -23.27 -8.52 33.08
CA LYS A 220 -23.05 -9.58 34.09
C LYS A 220 -22.99 -9.02 35.52
N SER A 221 -22.34 -7.87 35.72
CA SER A 221 -22.36 -7.18 37.02
C SER A 221 -23.78 -6.77 37.43
N LYS A 222 -24.61 -6.31 36.49
CA LYS A 222 -26.00 -5.92 36.75
C LYS A 222 -26.91 -7.12 37.02
N GLU A 223 -26.69 -8.25 36.35
CA GLU A 223 -27.33 -9.52 36.68
C GLU A 223 -26.99 -9.94 38.12
N GLN A 224 -25.71 -9.91 38.49
CA GLN A 224 -25.25 -10.27 39.83
C GLN A 224 -25.80 -9.33 40.93
N ASP A 225 -25.84 -8.01 40.69
CA ASP A 225 -26.48 -7.05 41.60
C ASP A 225 -27.94 -7.45 41.91
N VAL A 226 -28.72 -7.75 40.86
CA VAL A 226 -30.14 -8.11 40.98
C VAL A 226 -30.33 -9.44 41.72
N VAL A 227 -29.49 -10.45 41.47
CA VAL A 227 -29.52 -11.72 42.21
C VAL A 227 -29.21 -11.50 43.69
N CYS A 228 -28.23 -10.66 44.03
CA CYS A 228 -27.88 -10.32 45.40
C CYS A 228 -29.02 -9.59 46.15
N GLU A 229 -29.71 -8.64 45.52
CA GLU A 229 -30.88 -7.98 46.13
C GLU A 229 -32.06 -8.95 46.29
N PHE A 230 -32.27 -9.84 45.32
CA PHE A 230 -33.30 -10.87 45.42
C PHE A 230 -33.04 -11.83 46.59
N GLU A 231 -31.81 -12.30 46.76
CA GLU A 231 -31.41 -13.17 47.88
C GLU A 231 -31.67 -12.50 49.25
N LYS A 232 -31.35 -11.22 49.40
CA LYS A 232 -31.65 -10.44 50.63
C LYS A 232 -33.15 -10.47 50.95
N CYS A 233 -34.00 -10.23 49.95
CA CYS A 233 -35.45 -10.28 50.10
C CYS A 233 -35.94 -11.68 50.56
N ILE A 234 -35.41 -12.76 49.98
CA ILE A 234 -35.78 -14.13 50.37
C ILE A 234 -35.32 -14.45 51.80
N ILE A 235 -34.13 -14.00 52.21
CA ILE A 235 -33.63 -14.14 53.59
C ILE A 235 -34.52 -13.38 54.58
N GLU A 236 -34.98 -12.16 54.25
CA GLU A 236 -35.87 -11.39 55.12
C GLU A 236 -37.27 -12.01 55.23
N LEU A 237 -37.84 -12.46 54.11
CA LEU A 237 -39.13 -13.16 54.09
C LEU A 237 -39.07 -14.46 54.89
N SER A 238 -38.00 -15.25 54.74
CA SER A 238 -37.81 -16.51 55.48
C SER A 238 -37.74 -16.29 57.01
N LYS A 239 -37.09 -15.21 57.45
CA LYS A 239 -37.08 -14.79 58.86
C LYS A 239 -38.49 -14.41 59.36
N LYS A 240 -39.28 -13.70 58.54
CA LYS A 240 -40.64 -13.27 58.87
C LYS A 240 -41.64 -14.44 58.91
N THR A 241 -41.55 -15.39 57.99
CA THR A 241 -42.48 -16.54 57.91
C THR A 241 -42.12 -17.70 58.83
N LYS A 242 -40.90 -17.73 59.39
CA LYS A 242 -40.33 -18.87 60.16
C LYS A 242 -40.26 -20.17 59.34
N SER A 243 -40.31 -20.08 58.01
CA SER A 243 -40.17 -21.20 57.08
C SER A 243 -38.95 -21.00 56.20
N ASN A 244 -38.24 -22.09 55.88
CA ASN A 244 -37.07 -22.05 55.01
C ASN A 244 -37.51 -21.88 53.54
N LEU A 245 -37.71 -20.64 53.11
CA LEU A 245 -38.17 -20.32 51.75
C LEU A 245 -37.10 -20.59 50.68
N THR A 246 -35.81 -20.62 51.06
CA THR A 246 -34.70 -20.97 50.16
C THR A 246 -34.82 -22.39 49.62
N ASN A 247 -35.32 -23.35 50.40
CA ASN A 247 -35.60 -24.71 49.90
C ASN A 247 -36.84 -24.78 48.99
N CYS A 248 -37.78 -23.84 49.11
CA CYS A 248 -38.92 -23.73 48.20
C CYS A 248 -38.52 -23.08 46.86
N MET A 249 -37.61 -22.10 46.89
CA MET A 249 -37.02 -21.48 45.71
C MET A 249 -35.87 -22.33 45.16
N LYS A 250 -36.23 -23.38 44.41
CA LYS A 250 -35.33 -23.95 43.40
C LYS A 250 -34.95 -22.82 42.44
N MET A 251 -33.67 -22.43 42.43
CA MET A 251 -33.14 -21.33 41.61
C MET A 251 -33.16 -21.69 40.11
N SER A 252 -34.34 -21.60 39.48
CA SER A 252 -34.52 -21.84 38.04
C SER A 252 -34.06 -20.66 37.16
N THR A 253 -33.49 -19.63 37.77
CA THR A 253 -32.94 -18.41 37.14
C THR A 253 -31.43 -18.51 36.90
N TYR A 254 -30.96 -19.68 36.48
CA TYR A 254 -29.88 -19.77 35.49
C TYR A 254 -30.38 -20.63 34.31
N ARG A 255 -31.39 -20.11 33.59
CA ARG A 255 -31.56 -20.47 32.18
C ARG A 255 -30.38 -19.84 31.45
N ASP A 256 -29.35 -20.66 31.29
CA ASP A 256 -28.10 -20.29 30.65
C ASP A 256 -28.38 -19.86 29.20
N PHE A 257 -28.52 -18.55 28.99
CA PHE A 257 -28.61 -17.92 27.66
C PHE A 257 -27.23 -17.93 26.98
N ARG A 258 -26.56 -19.08 26.98
CA ARG A 258 -25.55 -19.47 26.00
C ARG A 258 -26.19 -19.51 24.62
N ILE A 259 -26.36 -18.32 24.04
CA ILE A 259 -26.28 -18.13 22.61
C ILE A 259 -25.04 -18.90 22.16
N LYS A 260 -25.23 -19.95 21.36
CA LYS A 260 -24.14 -20.84 20.95
C LYS A 260 -23.11 -19.99 20.20
N SER A 261 -21.98 -19.64 20.82
CA SER A 261 -21.01 -18.71 20.23
C SER A 261 -20.63 -19.15 18.81
N LYS A 262 -20.27 -20.43 18.67
CA LYS A 262 -19.99 -21.10 17.38
C LYS A 262 -21.07 -20.95 16.30
N LEU A 263 -22.35 -20.79 16.67
CA LEU A 263 -23.46 -20.62 15.72
C LEU A 263 -23.55 -19.17 15.23
N VAL A 264 -23.34 -18.19 16.11
CA VAL A 264 -23.27 -16.76 15.74
C VAL A 264 -21.99 -16.47 14.97
N GLU A 265 -20.88 -17.10 15.39
CA GLU A 265 -19.56 -17.03 14.77
C GLU A 265 -19.59 -17.65 13.36
N ALA A 266 -20.25 -18.80 13.17
CA ALA A 266 -20.52 -19.36 11.85
C ALA A 266 -21.41 -18.45 10.98
N ALA A 267 -22.48 -17.86 11.53
CA ALA A 267 -23.35 -16.95 10.79
C ALA A 267 -22.63 -15.66 10.35
N LEU A 268 -21.71 -15.14 11.17
CA LEU A 268 -20.87 -13.98 10.84
C LEU A 268 -19.77 -14.32 9.82
N VAL A 269 -19.26 -15.55 9.80
CA VAL A 269 -18.33 -16.03 8.76
C VAL A 269 -19.04 -16.23 7.42
N GLN A 270 -20.29 -16.74 7.43
CA GLN A 270 -21.10 -16.89 6.22
C GLN A 270 -21.38 -15.55 5.51
N ASP A 271 -21.53 -14.45 6.27
CA ASP A 271 -21.78 -13.10 5.73
C ASP A 271 -20.49 -12.38 5.25
N GLN A 272 -19.32 -13.04 5.33
CA GLN A 272 -18.01 -12.50 4.88
C GLN A 272 -17.23 -13.48 3.98
N GLY A 273 -17.89 -14.51 3.43
CA GLY A 273 -17.26 -15.60 2.67
C GLY A 273 -17.42 -15.55 1.15
N VAL A 274 -16.67 -14.67 0.48
CA VAL A 274 -16.38 -14.71 -0.97
C VAL A 274 -14.95 -14.18 -1.15
N SER A 275 -13.96 -14.91 -1.68
CA SER A 275 -13.85 -16.27 -2.24
C SER A 275 -12.41 -16.79 -1.95
N ASP A 276 -11.88 -17.97 -2.33
CA ASP A 276 -12.24 -19.06 -3.26
C ASP A 276 -11.77 -20.43 -2.65
N ASP A 277 -12.16 -21.56 -3.27
CA ASP A 277 -11.47 -22.86 -3.48
C ASP A 277 -10.42 -23.39 -2.45
N VAL A 278 -10.38 -24.67 -2.03
CA VAL A 278 -11.04 -25.95 -2.40
C VAL A 278 -11.22 -26.80 -1.10
N GLU A 279 -11.73 -28.04 -1.00
CA GLU A 279 -11.94 -29.17 -1.94
C GLU A 279 -13.15 -30.04 -1.46
N GLU A 280 -13.49 -31.15 -2.13
CA GLU A 280 -14.64 -32.02 -1.80
C GLU A 280 -14.24 -33.30 -1.03
N GLU A 281 -15.05 -33.72 -0.03
CA GLU A 281 -15.36 -35.14 0.20
C GLU A 281 -16.87 -35.29 0.51
N ASN A 282 -17.52 -36.30 -0.07
CA ASN A 282 -18.96 -36.54 0.02
C ASN A 282 -19.31 -37.56 1.11
N GLU A 283 -20.36 -37.28 1.90
CA GLU A 283 -21.23 -38.30 2.51
C GLU A 283 -22.65 -37.72 2.69
N GLU A 284 -23.63 -38.30 1.98
CA GLU A 284 -25.05 -37.91 2.04
C GLU A 284 -25.79 -38.61 3.21
N PRO A 285 -26.94 -38.07 3.67
CA PRO A 285 -27.51 -38.44 4.98
C PRO A 285 -28.38 -39.71 4.98
N GLU A 286 -28.30 -40.50 6.05
CA GLU A 286 -29.32 -41.51 6.38
C GLU A 286 -30.47 -40.89 7.19
N GLU A 287 -31.69 -40.98 6.66
CA GLU A 287 -32.95 -40.75 7.39
C GLU A 287 -33.34 -42.02 8.18
N ILE A 288 -33.81 -41.87 9.42
CA ILE A 288 -34.47 -42.96 10.16
C ILE A 288 -35.74 -42.44 10.87
N GLU A 289 -36.84 -42.47 10.14
CA GLU A 289 -38.20 -42.71 10.66
C GLU A 289 -38.43 -44.25 10.60
N GLU A 290 -39.33 -44.90 11.35
CA GLU A 290 -40.38 -44.44 12.27
C GLU A 290 -40.65 -45.50 13.41
N GLU A 291 -41.85 -45.48 13.98
CA GLU A 291 -42.36 -46.16 15.20
C GLU A 291 -42.16 -47.70 15.35
N ASP A 292 -42.29 -48.20 16.59
CA ASP A 292 -43.40 -49.12 16.94
C ASP A 292 -43.78 -49.04 18.45
N SER A 293 -44.95 -49.57 18.81
CA SER A 293 -45.71 -49.37 20.05
C SER A 293 -45.66 -50.52 21.06
N ILE A 294 -46.04 -50.24 22.33
CA ILE A 294 -46.78 -51.06 23.32
C ILE A 294 -46.60 -50.39 24.72
N GLY A 295 -47.63 -50.12 25.54
CA GLY A 295 -49.07 -50.35 25.43
C GLY A 295 -49.66 -50.94 26.72
N LYS A 296 -50.22 -50.11 27.63
CA LYS A 296 -50.96 -50.57 28.84
C LYS A 296 -52.03 -49.59 29.33
N GLU A 297 -53.28 -50.05 29.38
CA GLU A 297 -54.37 -49.56 30.24
C GLU A 297 -55.32 -50.75 30.60
N PRO A 298 -56.33 -50.60 31.47
CA PRO A 298 -56.61 -51.60 32.52
C PRO A 298 -57.57 -52.77 32.18
N PRO A 299 -57.64 -53.83 33.03
CA PRO A 299 -58.28 -55.10 32.66
C PRO A 299 -59.78 -55.28 33.02
N LYS A 300 -60.54 -55.74 32.00
CA LYS A 300 -61.62 -56.77 32.03
C LYS A 300 -62.84 -56.62 32.97
N LYS A 301 -64.05 -56.57 32.36
CA LYS A 301 -65.34 -57.27 32.72
C LYS A 301 -66.53 -56.59 32.01
N LYS A 302 -67.63 -57.21 31.50
CA LYS A 302 -68.14 -58.60 31.26
C LYS A 302 -68.82 -58.56 29.85
N ALA A 303 -68.96 -59.61 29.02
CA ALA A 303 -69.87 -60.77 29.11
C ALA A 303 -71.34 -60.41 29.51
N ARG A 304 -72.41 -60.89 28.86
CA ARG A 304 -72.58 -61.86 27.75
C ARG A 304 -74.06 -61.85 27.28
N ARG A 305 -74.32 -62.17 25.99
CA ARG A 305 -75.58 -62.77 25.45
C ARG A 305 -76.88 -61.96 25.45
N ASP A 306 -77.92 -62.32 24.68
CA ASP A 306 -78.07 -62.99 23.35
C ASP A 306 -79.56 -62.83 22.99
N SER A 307 -79.91 -62.32 21.80
CA SER A 307 -81.18 -62.53 21.04
C SER A 307 -81.12 -61.72 19.74
#